data_AF-A0A8T6VFS0-F1
#
_entry.id   AF-A0A8T6VFS0-F1
#
_cell.length_a   1.000
_cell.length_b   1.000
_cell.length_c   1.000
_cell.angle_alpha   90.00
_cell.angle_beta   90.00
_cell.angle_gamma   90.00
#
_symmetry.space_group_name_H-M   'P 1'
#
loop_
_entity.id
_entity.type
_entity.pdbx_description
1 polymer ?
#
loop_
_entity_poly.entity_id
_entity_poly.type
_entity_poly.pdbx_seq_one_letter_code
_entity_poly.pdbx_strand_id
1 'polypeptide(L)'
;MDFRRLYEFHKQKGGLATISLIEVDDPSRYGAVDLDSESRILRFVEKPEPGRAPSNLINAGIYVLEPEIINYIPEGKKVSMEKEV
;
A
#
# COMPACT_ATOMS: atom_id res chain seq x y z
N MET A 1 -7.42 -3.11 14.22
CA MET A 1 -6.44 -3.73 13.31
C MET A 1 -6.05 -5.08 13.88
N ASP A 2 -6.08 -6.15 13.07
CA ASP A 2 -5.64 -7.49 13.47
C ASP A 2 -4.31 -7.81 12.76
N PHE A 3 -3.20 -7.74 13.50
CA PHE A 3 -1.86 -7.96 12.96
C PHE A 3 -1.62 -9.41 12.54
N ARG A 4 -2.26 -10.38 13.19
CA ARG A 4 -2.11 -11.79 12.82
C ARG A 4 -2.75 -12.02 11.47
N ARG A 5 -3.96 -11.51 11.25
CA ARG A 5 -4.62 -11.60 9.94
C ARG A 5 -3.81 -10.94 8.83
N LEU A 6 -3.21 -9.78 9.09
CA LEU A 6 -2.34 -9.10 8.11
C LEU A 6 -1.12 -9.94 7.76
N TYR A 7 -0.48 -10.55 8.76
CA TYR A 7 0.66 -11.43 8.57
C TYR A 7 0.29 -12.70 7.78
N GLU A 8 -0.81 -13.37 8.12
CA GLU A 8 -1.27 -14.56 7.38
C GLU A 8 -1.62 -14.24 5.92
N PHE A 9 -2.27 -13.09 5.67
CA PHE A 9 -2.54 -12.63 4.31
C PHE A 9 -1.24 -12.40 3.52
N HIS A 10 -0.24 -11.78 4.14
CA HIS A 10 1.06 -11.58 3.52
C HIS A 10 1.72 -12.91 3.16
N LYS A 11 1.75 -13.88 4.11
CA LYS A 11 2.27 -15.23 3.87
C LYS A 11 1.54 -15.95 2.74
N GLN A 12 0.22 -15.78 2.64
CA GLN A 12 -0.59 -16.39 1.57
C GLN A 12 -0.29 -15.77 0.20
N LYS A 13 -0.08 -14.45 0.13
CA LYS A 13 0.17 -13.74 -1.13
C LYS A 13 1.62 -13.87 -1.62
N GLY A 14 2.58 -14.03 -0.71
CA GLY A 14 3.99 -14.23 -1.03
C GLY A 14 4.66 -13.05 -1.74
N GLY A 15 4.13 -11.83 -1.57
CA GLY A 15 4.72 -10.60 -2.12
C GLY A 15 5.80 -10.01 -1.20
N LEU A 16 6.65 -9.13 -1.73
CA LEU A 16 7.72 -8.46 -0.95
C LEU A 16 7.20 -7.52 0.14
N ALA A 17 5.99 -7.00 -0.05
CA ALA A 17 5.35 -6.09 0.89
C ALA A 17 3.84 -6.34 0.92
N THR A 18 3.26 -6.08 2.08
CA THR A 18 1.82 -5.99 2.26
C THR A 18 1.53 -4.79 3.14
N ILE A 19 0.56 -3.99 2.72
CA ILE A 19 0.14 -2.79 3.42
C ILE A 19 -1.30 -2.98 3.91
N SER A 20 -1.58 -2.46 5.10
CA SER A 20 -2.95 -2.38 5.56
C SER A 20 -3.66 -1.18 4.94
N LEU A 21 -4.88 -1.39 4.46
CA LEU A 21 -5.74 -0.34 3.94
C LEU A 21 -6.94 -0.11 4.86
N ILE A 22 -7.44 1.11 4.87
CA ILE A 22 -8.71 1.47 5.51
C ILE A 22 -9.61 2.17 4.50
N GLU A 23 -10.90 1.88 4.56
CA GLU A 23 -11.92 2.56 3.76
C GLU A 23 -12.36 3.85 4.46
N VAL A 24 -12.45 4.95 3.71
CA VAL A 24 -12.90 6.26 4.19
C VAL A 24 -13.93 6.86 3.24
N ASP A 25 -14.80 7.72 3.76
CA ASP A 25 -15.83 8.37 2.93
C ASP A 25 -15.23 9.36 1.92
N ASP A 26 -14.14 10.05 2.30
CA ASP A 26 -13.47 11.04 1.45
C ASP A 26 -11.95 10.80 1.41
N PRO A 27 -11.43 10.19 0.34
CA PRO A 27 -10.00 9.95 0.17
C PRO A 27 -9.22 11.17 -0.35
N SER A 28 -9.85 12.31 -0.65
CA SER A 28 -9.20 13.48 -1.30
C SER A 28 -8.03 14.07 -0.52
N ARG A 29 -7.97 13.82 0.80
CA ARG A 29 -6.91 14.30 1.69
C ARG A 29 -5.74 13.32 1.84
N TYR A 30 -5.82 12.14 1.24
CA TYR A 30 -4.92 11.00 1.47
C TYR A 30 -4.39 10.40 0.16
N GLY A 31 -3.52 9.38 0.28
CA GLY A 31 -3.16 8.51 -0.84
C GLY A 31 -4.19 7.39 -1.01
N ALA A 32 -5.00 7.48 -2.06
CA ALA A 32 -5.93 6.42 -2.45
C ALA A 32 -5.19 5.28 -3.18
N VAL A 33 -5.69 4.06 -3.04
CA VAL A 33 -5.03 2.86 -3.59
C VAL A 33 -5.88 2.25 -4.69
N ASP A 34 -5.25 1.94 -5.82
CA ASP A 34 -5.86 1.18 -6.92
C ASP A 34 -5.46 -0.29 -6.77
N LEU A 35 -6.44 -1.19 -6.72
CA LEU A 35 -6.24 -2.63 -6.53
C LEU A 35 -6.79 -3.40 -7.72
N ASP A 36 -6.11 -4.49 -8.08
CA ASP A 36 -6.70 -5.49 -8.97
C ASP A 36 -7.66 -6.44 -8.22
N SER A 37 -8.28 -7.35 -8.97
CA SER A 37 -9.20 -8.36 -8.42
C SER A 37 -8.51 -9.36 -7.48
N GLU A 38 -7.18 -9.44 -7.49
CA GLU A 38 -6.39 -10.31 -6.62
C GLU A 38 -5.82 -9.57 -5.41
N SER A 39 -6.26 -8.34 -5.15
CA SER A 39 -5.78 -7.47 -4.05
C SER A 39 -4.31 -7.09 -4.16
N ARG A 40 -3.76 -7.00 -5.38
CA ARG A 40 -2.44 -6.42 -5.62
C ARG A 40 -2.60 -4.92 -5.84
N ILE A 41 -1.66 -4.16 -5.29
CA ILE A 41 -1.59 -2.73 -5.52
C ILE A 41 -1.05 -2.48 -6.92
N LEU A 42 -1.86 -1.77 -7.72
CA LEU A 42 -1.45 -1.34 -9.06
C LEU A 42 -0.74 0.01 -9.00
N ARG A 43 -1.23 0.93 -8.14
CA ARG A 43 -0.65 2.26 -7.94
C ARG A 43 -1.26 2.97 -6.73
N PHE A 44 -0.54 3.98 -6.25
CA PHE A 44 -1.03 4.97 -5.32
C PHE A 44 -1.43 6.26 -6.05
N VAL A 45 -2.54 6.86 -5.67
CA VAL A 45 -3.03 8.14 -6.19
C VAL A 45 -3.07 9.13 -5.03
N GLU A 46 -2.11 10.04 -4.99
CA GLU A 46 -1.96 11.01 -3.92
C GLU A 46 -2.95 12.17 -4.09
N LYS A 47 -3.80 12.39 -3.09
CA LYS A 47 -4.79 13.48 -3.02
C LYS A 47 -5.62 13.61 -4.30
N PRO A 48 -6.40 12.57 -4.67
CA PRO A 48 -7.22 12.63 -5.85
C PRO A 48 -8.25 13.76 -5.73
N GLU A 49 -8.57 14.38 -6.87
CA GLU A 49 -9.70 15.30 -6.95
C GLU A 49 -10.99 14.61 -6.45
N PRO A 50 -11.91 15.35 -5.80
CA PRO A 50 -13.17 14.79 -5.32
C PRO A 50 -13.91 14.02 -6.42
N GLY A 51 -14.28 12.77 -6.14
CA GLY A 51 -14.96 11.88 -7.09
C GLY A 51 -14.07 11.29 -8.19
N ARG A 52 -12.75 11.47 -8.15
CA ARG A 52 -11.78 10.90 -9.10
C ARG A 52 -10.86 9.83 -8.49
N ALA A 53 -11.06 9.48 -7.23
CA ALA A 53 -10.30 8.42 -6.59
C ALA A 53 -10.60 7.06 -7.24
N PRO A 54 -9.59 6.18 -7.42
CA PRO A 54 -9.80 4.83 -7.95
C PRO A 54 -10.59 3.95 -6.97
N SER A 55 -10.47 4.23 -5.68
CA SER A 55 -11.22 3.60 -4.60
C SER A 55 -11.26 4.52 -3.38
N ASN A 56 -12.06 4.14 -2.39
CA ASN A 56 -12.10 4.76 -1.06
C ASN A 56 -11.06 4.18 -0.09
N LEU A 57 -10.16 3.31 -0.58
CA LEU A 57 -9.14 2.67 0.24
C LEU A 57 -7.91 3.58 0.31
N ILE A 58 -7.45 3.86 1.52
CA ILE A 58 -6.26 4.64 1.78
C ILE A 58 -5.23 3.83 2.56
N ASN A 59 -3.96 4.21 2.41
CA ASN A 59 -2.87 3.67 3.22
C ASN A 59 -3.12 3.94 4.72
N ALA A 60 -3.18 2.88 5.54
CA ALA A 60 -3.39 2.98 6.99
C ALA A 60 -2.09 2.99 7.82
N GLY A 61 -0.92 3.00 7.16
CA GLY A 61 0.39 3.21 7.78
C GLY A 61 1.03 1.98 8.44
N ILE A 62 0.49 0.78 8.23
CA ILE A 62 1.04 -0.47 8.76
C ILE A 62 1.46 -1.38 7.59
N TYR A 63 2.65 -1.96 7.72
CA TYR A 63 3.30 -2.74 6.69
C TYR A 63 3.84 -4.06 7.24
N VAL A 64 3.79 -5.10 6.43
CA VAL A 64 4.56 -6.34 6.59
C VAL A 64 5.50 -6.42 5.40
N LEU A 65 6.79 -6.42 5.67
CA LEU A 65 7.84 -6.34 4.65
C LEU A 65 8.76 -7.55 4.78
N GLU A 66 9.09 -8.14 3.65
CA GLU A 66 10.18 -9.11 3.58
C GLU A 66 11.53 -8.35 3.57
N PRO A 67 12.59 -8.85 4.23
CA PRO A 67 13.88 -8.19 4.31
C PRO A 67 14.50 -7.82 2.94
N GLU A 68 14.19 -8.60 1.91
CA GLU A 68 14.63 -8.43 0.52
C GLU A 68 14.24 -7.06 -0.05
N ILE A 69 13.25 -6.37 0.54
CA ILE A 69 12.86 -5.02 0.13
C ILE A 69 14.02 -4.02 0.24
N ILE A 70 14.99 -4.26 1.13
CA ILE A 70 16.17 -3.40 1.29
C ILE A 70 17.01 -3.37 0.01
N ASN A 71 17.00 -4.44 -0.79
CA ASN A 71 17.72 -4.51 -2.06
C ASN A 71 17.17 -3.53 -3.11
N TYR A 72 15.97 -3.00 -2.91
CA TYR A 72 15.33 -1.98 -3.77
C TYR A 72 15.68 -0.55 -3.34
N ILE A 73 16.46 -0.37 -2.27
CA ILE A 73 16.87 0.93 -1.74
C ILE A 73 18.32 1.20 -2.14
N PRO A 74 18.59 2.09 -3.11
CA PRO A 74 19.95 2.43 -3.49
C PRO A 74 20.70 3.13 -2.35
N GLU A 75 21.99 2.84 -2.22
CA GLU A 75 22.83 3.46 -1.20
C GLU A 75 22.83 4.99 -1.33
N GLY A 76 22.69 5.68 -0.19
CA GLY A 76 22.67 7.14 -0.13
C GLY A 76 21.41 7.81 -0.69
N LYS A 77 20.40 7.04 -1.14
CA LYS A 77 19.15 7.59 -1.68
C LYS A 77 17.96 7.31 -0.76
N LYS A 78 17.15 8.34 -0.50
CA LYS A 78 15.82 8.16 0.09
C LYS A 78 14.86 7.66 -0.99
N VAL A 79 14.11 6.60 -0.71
CA VAL A 79 13.07 6.08 -1.61
C VAL A 79 11.70 6.16 -0.95
N SER A 80 10.68 6.39 -1.77
CA SER A 80 9.28 6.24 -1.38
C SER A 80 8.78 4.87 -1.81
N MET A 81 8.37 4.04 -0.84
CA MET A 81 7.79 2.72 -1.13
C MET A 81 6.52 2.78 -1.98
N GLU A 82 5.79 3.90 -1.93
CA GLU A 82 4.54 4.07 -2.69
C GLU A 82 4.80 4.46 -4.15
N LYS A 83 6.02 4.88 -4.49
CA LYS A 83 6.36 5.44 -5.81
C LYS A 83 7.51 4.70 -6.50
N GLU A 84 8.39 4.06 -5.74
CA GLU A 84 9.70 3.57 -6.24
C GLU A 84 9.98 2.09 -5.94
N VAL A 85 9.12 1.41 -5.16
CA VAL A 85 9.27 -0.01 -4.78
C VAL A 85 7.98 -0.75 -5.13
#